data_AF-A0A7X9WLS1-F1
#
_entry.id   AF-A0A7X9WLS1-F1
#
_cell.length_a   1.000
_cell.length_b   1.000
_cell.length_c   1.000
_cell.angle_alpha   90.00
_cell.angle_beta   90.00
_cell.angle_gamma   90.00
#
_symmetry.space_group_name_H-M   'P 1'
#
loop_
_entity.id
_entity.type
_entity.pdbx_description
1 polymer ?
#
loop_
_entity_poly.entity_id
_entity_poly.type
_entity_poly.pdbx_seq_one_letter_code
_entity_poly.pdbx_strand_id
1 'polypeptide(L)'
;MRIRKPLRLTLAILAATAAIGGIVQPVAAQVAPASASTLQLNTGRGRLVTLDTPMSDVFVANEGIADVQVRSPTQLYIFGKAPGETTVSVTNKAGRVIYSTTVRVGNNIDSIDAMLRLAMPEAEIVATPMNGLVLLTGTVASPGDAAEAERLVQAFVGDNVKIVSRLRTATPLQVMVQVRFAEVSRTFLKNVGVNLLTRDQGSGISFGVGSGTRTPGTIGTPDLSNLPVLDASSKFGFPAGTISLPFDPARGDFVYPGTGTTNTFTKNPATFTSLGIAGRLLGLDVLSAIDLGERIGQVTTLATPNLTALSGETATFLAGGEIPIPISQGLGAVSVEYKQYGVSLAFTPTVMSDGRISLRVRPEVSQLSAAGAVQIGGTTIPALTTRRTETSIELGSGESMMIAGLVSNSHDNNIDKAPGLGDVPVLGALFRSNAFQRNETELVIVITPYLVKPVNANEIVLPTDGYRAPNDFDRILGGQLGGSTKEDRPKPRMETAPDNAPSVGSLGTPAMPMQGAAPQLATAPAPAPRREERRPQPNKKSKAVASAAPGFGQ
;
A
#
# COMPACT_ATOMS: atom_id res chain seq x y z
N MET A 1 54.16 12.01 39.64
CA MET A 1 54.52 11.87 41.07
C MET A 1 53.39 11.15 41.80
N ARG A 2 53.69 9.93 42.28
CA ARG A 2 53.18 9.28 43.52
C ARG A 2 51.64 9.16 43.73
N ILE A 3 51.06 7.94 43.72
CA ILE A 3 50.96 6.98 44.87
C ILE A 3 49.90 7.51 45.89
N ARG A 4 48.87 6.81 46.39
CA ARG A 4 48.71 5.43 46.88
C ARG A 4 47.22 5.17 47.23
N LYS A 5 46.82 3.88 47.22
CA LYS A 5 45.68 3.29 47.96
C LYS A 5 45.91 3.34 49.51
N PRO A 6 45.19 2.54 50.33
CA PRO A 6 43.88 2.73 50.97
C PRO A 6 44.01 2.78 52.51
N LEU A 7 42.94 3.13 53.25
CA LEU A 7 42.94 3.07 54.72
C LEU A 7 42.14 1.87 55.24
N ARG A 8 42.85 1.09 56.05
CA ARG A 8 42.43 -0.07 56.85
C ARG A 8 41.71 0.40 58.12
N LEU A 9 40.82 -0.43 58.64
CA LEU A 9 40.61 -0.51 60.09
C LEU A 9 40.61 -1.99 60.51
N THR A 10 41.44 -2.27 61.50
CA THR A 10 41.73 -3.56 62.14
C THR A 10 41.65 -3.37 63.65
N LEU A 11 40.99 -4.28 64.39
CA LEU A 11 41.42 -4.93 65.66
C LEU A 11 40.22 -5.71 66.22
N ALA A 12 40.28 -7.05 66.26
CA ALA A 12 40.80 -7.92 67.34
C ALA A 12 39.81 -8.07 68.51
N ILE A 13 39.45 -9.28 68.94
CA ILE A 13 40.19 -10.03 69.96
C ILE A 13 39.94 -11.58 69.87
N LEU A 14 41.05 -12.29 70.08
CA LEU A 14 41.34 -13.71 70.39
C LEU A 14 40.54 -14.23 71.63
N ALA A 15 40.34 -15.49 72.00
CA ALA A 15 40.97 -16.79 71.77
C ALA A 15 40.06 -17.88 72.42
N ALA A 16 40.11 -19.14 71.96
CA ALA A 16 40.27 -20.33 72.81
C ALA A 16 40.19 -21.62 71.95
N THR A 17 41.30 -22.35 71.93
CA THR A 17 41.49 -23.68 71.36
C THR A 17 41.14 -24.80 72.33
N ALA A 18 40.87 -25.98 71.74
CA ALA A 18 41.00 -27.36 72.27
C ALA A 18 39.73 -28.05 72.81
N ALA A 19 39.26 -29.08 72.08
CA ALA A 19 39.27 -30.47 72.55
C ALA A 19 38.76 -31.42 71.46
N ILE A 20 39.58 -32.41 71.13
CA ILE A 20 39.23 -33.61 70.36
C ILE A 20 38.43 -34.52 71.30
N GLY A 21 37.24 -34.94 70.88
CA GLY A 21 36.42 -35.90 71.61
C GLY A 21 35.38 -36.50 70.68
N GLY A 22 35.64 -37.71 70.21
CA GLY A 22 34.70 -38.48 69.41
C GLY A 22 33.42 -38.76 70.21
N ILE A 23 32.28 -38.40 69.63
CA ILE A 23 30.97 -38.80 70.11
C ILE A 23 30.35 -39.65 69.00
N VAL A 24 30.43 -40.96 69.19
CA VAL A 24 29.70 -41.97 68.43
C VAL A 24 28.22 -41.72 68.71
N GLN A 25 27.47 -41.22 67.72
CA GLN A 25 26.02 -41.21 67.81
C GLN A 25 25.51 -42.64 67.61
N PRO A 26 24.59 -43.14 68.47
CA PRO A 26 23.97 -44.43 68.24
C PRO A 26 23.12 -44.34 66.97
N VAL A 27 23.46 -45.19 66.00
CA VAL A 27 22.63 -45.45 64.82
C VAL A 27 21.32 -46.05 65.31
N ALA A 28 20.30 -45.20 65.44
CA ALA A 28 18.93 -45.66 65.47
C ALA A 28 18.66 -46.31 64.11
N ALA A 29 18.31 -47.60 64.12
CA ALA A 29 17.91 -48.34 62.93
C ALA A 29 16.69 -47.65 62.30
N GLN A 30 16.93 -46.79 61.31
CA GLN A 30 15.91 -46.38 60.36
C GLN A 30 15.56 -47.60 59.52
N VAL A 31 14.42 -48.20 59.86
CA VAL A 31 13.71 -49.13 58.97
C VAL A 31 13.41 -48.35 57.69
N ALA A 32 14.19 -48.60 56.64
CA ALA A 32 13.90 -48.08 55.33
C ALA A 32 12.48 -48.54 54.95
N PRO A 33 11.56 -47.64 54.55
CA PRO A 33 10.33 -48.08 53.92
C PRO A 33 10.72 -48.83 52.66
N ALA A 34 10.26 -50.08 52.53
CA ALA A 34 10.37 -50.83 51.29
C ALA A 34 9.81 -49.94 50.17
N SER A 35 10.63 -49.62 49.18
CA SER A 35 10.21 -48.81 48.04
C SER A 35 8.99 -49.49 47.40
N ALA A 36 7.82 -48.87 47.53
CA ALA A 36 6.62 -49.32 46.84
C ALA A 36 6.85 -49.14 45.34
N SER A 37 7.40 -50.18 44.69
CA SER A 37 7.58 -50.18 43.25
C SER A 37 6.20 -50.16 42.60
N THR A 38 5.97 -49.21 41.69
CA THR A 38 4.73 -49.15 40.91
C THR A 38 4.96 -49.83 39.58
N LEU A 39 4.08 -50.78 39.23
CA LEU A 39 4.15 -51.53 37.98
C LEU A 39 3.01 -51.07 37.07
N GLN A 40 3.33 -50.31 36.03
CA GLN A 40 2.34 -49.84 35.07
C GLN A 40 2.12 -50.90 33.98
N LEU A 41 0.87 -51.28 33.76
CA LEU A 41 0.43 -52.25 32.76
C LEU A 41 -0.72 -51.69 31.93
N ASN A 42 -0.88 -52.21 30.72
CA ASN A 42 -1.99 -51.88 29.85
C ASN A 42 -3.01 -53.02 29.89
N THR A 43 -4.30 -52.71 29.71
CA THR A 43 -5.35 -53.72 29.60
C THR A 43 -5.02 -54.74 28.50
N GLY A 44 -5.11 -56.03 28.82
CA GLY A 44 -4.77 -57.13 27.92
C GLY A 44 -3.27 -57.45 27.77
N ARG A 45 -2.37 -56.72 28.45
CA ARG A 45 -0.92 -57.03 28.46
C ARG A 45 -0.48 -57.68 29.76
N GLY A 46 0.52 -58.55 29.65
CA GLY A 46 1.15 -59.25 30.78
C GLY A 46 2.64 -58.91 30.91
N ARG A 47 3.13 -58.87 32.15
CA ARG A 47 4.56 -58.73 32.43
C ARG A 47 5.06 -59.90 33.27
N LEU A 48 6.16 -60.50 32.82
CA LEU A 48 6.89 -61.50 33.58
C LEU A 48 7.68 -60.82 34.71
N VAL A 49 7.46 -61.29 35.93
CA VAL A 49 8.24 -60.92 37.12
C VAL A 49 9.02 -62.15 37.54
N THR A 50 10.34 -61.99 37.69
CA THR A 50 11.25 -63.01 38.22
C THR A 50 11.62 -62.63 39.65
N LEU A 51 11.55 -63.60 40.56
CA LEU A 51 11.77 -63.46 41.98
C LEU A 51 13.10 -64.13 42.36
N ASP A 52 13.83 -63.54 43.29
CA ASP A 52 15.14 -64.06 43.75
C ASP A 52 15.01 -65.29 44.67
N THR A 53 13.81 -65.58 45.17
CA THR A 53 13.53 -66.66 46.13
C THR A 53 12.25 -67.39 45.70
N PRO A 54 12.14 -68.72 45.91
CA PRO A 54 10.92 -69.45 45.58
C PRO A 54 9.71 -68.92 46.37
N MET A 55 8.64 -68.57 45.65
CA MET A 55 7.37 -68.15 46.22
C MET A 55 6.55 -69.34 46.74
N SER A 56 5.76 -69.10 47.78
CA SER A 56 4.78 -70.05 48.29
C SER A 56 3.35 -69.59 48.10
N ASP A 57 3.10 -68.28 48.22
CA ASP A 57 1.76 -67.72 48.13
C ASP A 57 1.79 -66.35 47.43
N VAL A 58 0.74 -66.07 46.67
CA VAL A 58 0.56 -64.85 45.88
C VAL A 58 -0.79 -64.25 46.21
N PHE A 59 -0.78 -63.00 46.68
CA PHE A 59 -1.97 -62.26 47.03
C PHE A 59 -2.18 -61.10 46.05
N VAL A 60 -3.41 -60.99 45.54
CA VAL A 60 -3.84 -59.90 44.67
C VAL A 60 -5.02 -59.22 45.33
N ALA A 61 -4.92 -57.92 45.61
CA ALA A 61 -5.95 -57.18 46.34
C ALA A 61 -7.30 -57.15 45.59
N ASN A 62 -7.25 -57.08 44.26
CA ASN A 62 -8.41 -57.12 43.37
C ASN A 62 -8.06 -57.82 42.05
N GLU A 63 -8.53 -59.07 41.90
CA GLU A 63 -8.33 -59.92 40.71
C GLU A 63 -9.09 -59.43 39.47
N GLY A 64 -10.10 -58.57 39.64
CA GLY A 64 -10.83 -57.94 38.54
C GLY A 64 -9.99 -56.92 37.78
N ILE A 65 -9.00 -56.30 38.44
CA ILE A 65 -8.11 -55.29 37.87
C ILE A 65 -6.87 -55.94 37.26
N ALA A 66 -6.19 -56.82 38.00
CA ALA A 66 -5.04 -57.57 37.51
C ALA A 66 -5.11 -59.03 37.96
N ASP A 67 -4.65 -59.93 37.10
CA ASP A 67 -4.60 -61.37 37.36
C ASP A 67 -3.14 -61.83 37.39
N VAL A 68 -2.83 -62.82 38.23
CA VAL A 68 -1.45 -63.31 38.39
C VAL A 68 -1.39 -64.80 38.12
N GLN A 69 -0.58 -65.19 37.14
CA GLN A 69 -0.37 -66.57 36.77
C GLN A 69 1.06 -67.02 37.08
N VAL A 70 1.19 -67.99 37.98
CA VAL A 70 2.48 -68.59 38.33
C VAL A 70 2.95 -69.54 37.22
N ARG A 71 4.21 -69.42 36.78
CA ARG A 71 4.83 -70.30 35.77
C ARG A 71 5.86 -71.24 36.34
N SER A 72 6.64 -70.77 37.32
CA SER A 72 7.64 -71.57 38.04
C SER A 72 7.75 -71.06 39.48
N PRO A 73 8.44 -71.75 40.41
CA PRO A 73 8.59 -71.28 41.78
C PRO A 73 9.21 -69.88 41.91
N THR A 74 9.89 -69.37 40.89
CA THR A 74 10.51 -68.04 40.89
C THR A 74 9.97 -67.10 39.81
N GLN A 75 8.95 -67.51 39.03
CA GLN A 75 8.42 -66.69 37.94
C GLN A 75 6.90 -66.63 37.94
N LEU A 76 6.37 -65.41 37.85
CA LEU A 76 4.94 -65.14 37.73
C LEU A 76 4.68 -64.13 36.62
N TYR A 77 3.53 -64.24 35.96
CA TYR A 77 3.01 -63.23 35.05
C TYR A 77 1.93 -62.42 35.74
N ILE A 78 2.01 -61.10 35.64
CA ILE A 78 0.95 -60.18 36.05
C ILE A 78 0.27 -59.66 34.79
N PHE A 79 -1.03 -59.92 34.63
CA PHE A 79 -1.85 -59.48 33.50
C PHE A 79 -2.81 -58.38 33.93
N GLY A 80 -2.90 -57.28 33.18
CA GLY A 80 -3.93 -56.27 33.40
C GLY A 80 -5.25 -56.69 32.75
N LYS A 81 -6.33 -56.86 33.54
CA LYS A 81 -7.67 -57.21 33.04
C LYS A 81 -8.57 -55.98 32.84
N ALA A 82 -8.66 -55.12 33.85
CA ALA A 82 -9.52 -53.94 33.83
C ALA A 82 -8.75 -52.72 34.35
N PRO A 83 -9.11 -51.50 33.91
CA PRO A 83 -8.44 -50.29 34.37
C PRO A 83 -8.66 -50.06 35.88
N GLY A 84 -7.59 -49.72 36.60
CA GLY A 84 -7.61 -49.52 38.05
C GLY A 84 -6.27 -49.73 38.73
N GLU A 85 -6.23 -49.56 40.04
CA GLU A 85 -5.05 -49.84 40.88
C GLU A 85 -5.31 -51.06 41.76
N THR A 86 -4.36 -52.00 41.81
CA THR A 86 -4.42 -53.17 42.68
C THR A 86 -3.02 -53.50 43.19
N THR A 87 -2.92 -54.06 44.40
CA THR A 87 -1.63 -54.43 44.98
C THR A 87 -1.42 -55.93 44.81
N VAL A 88 -0.26 -56.31 44.29
CA VAL A 88 0.20 -57.69 44.21
C VAL A 88 1.34 -57.88 45.20
N SER A 89 1.18 -58.82 46.13
CA SER A 89 2.21 -59.20 47.08
C SER A 89 2.48 -60.69 47.03
N VAL A 90 3.75 -61.07 47.17
CA VAL A 90 4.22 -62.45 47.08
C VAL A 90 4.98 -62.80 48.36
N THR A 91 4.71 -63.95 48.94
CA THR A 91 5.35 -64.43 50.17
C THR A 91 6.10 -65.75 49.96
N ASN A 92 7.07 -66.02 50.83
CA ASN A 92 7.81 -67.27 50.88
C ASN A 92 7.30 -68.21 51.99
N LYS A 93 7.81 -69.45 52.06
CA LYS A 93 7.41 -70.46 53.05
C LYS A 93 7.57 -70.01 54.52
N ALA A 94 8.36 -68.98 54.79
CA ALA A 94 8.53 -68.40 56.12
C ALA A 94 7.54 -67.26 56.43
N GLY A 95 6.56 -67.01 55.55
CA GLY A 95 5.56 -65.95 55.70
C GLY A 95 6.08 -64.54 55.44
N ARG A 96 7.30 -64.39 54.91
CA ARG A 96 7.90 -63.08 54.62
C ARG A 96 7.51 -62.63 53.21
N VAL A 97 7.04 -61.39 53.07
CA VAL A 97 6.79 -60.74 51.77
C VAL A 97 8.12 -60.54 51.04
N ILE A 98 8.28 -61.23 49.91
CA ILE A 98 9.49 -61.18 49.07
C ILE A 98 9.34 -60.20 47.91
N TYR A 99 8.10 -59.87 47.52
CA TYR A 99 7.81 -58.89 46.48
C TYR A 99 6.46 -58.22 46.76
N SER A 100 6.39 -56.90 46.58
CA SER A 100 5.17 -56.12 46.72
C SER A 100 5.19 -54.95 45.73
N THR A 101 4.18 -54.87 44.88
CA THR A 101 4.06 -53.81 43.88
C THR A 101 2.60 -53.37 43.75
N THR A 102 2.41 -52.07 43.54
CA THR A 102 1.11 -51.52 43.13
C THR A 102 1.03 -51.56 41.62
N VAL A 103 0.14 -52.38 41.10
CA VAL A 103 -0.13 -52.54 39.67
C VAL A 103 -1.15 -51.49 39.24
N ARG A 104 -0.74 -50.60 38.34
CA ARG A 104 -1.60 -49.59 37.71
C ARG A 104 -1.95 -50.05 36.31
N VAL A 105 -3.19 -50.46 36.10
CA VAL A 105 -3.68 -50.88 34.78
C VAL A 105 -4.39 -49.69 34.12
N GLY A 106 -3.83 -49.20 33.03
CA GLY A 106 -4.38 -48.08 32.25
C GLY A 106 -4.72 -48.48 30.81
N ASN A 107 -5.52 -47.66 30.12
CA ASN A 107 -5.76 -47.80 28.68
C ASN A 107 -4.72 -46.97 27.94
N ASN A 108 -3.76 -47.61 27.26
CA ASN A 108 -2.77 -47.04 26.32
C ASN A 108 -2.63 -45.49 26.34
N ILE A 109 -2.02 -44.97 27.40
CA ILE A 109 -1.84 -43.52 27.61
C ILE A 109 -0.63 -43.01 26.82
N ASP A 110 0.43 -43.82 26.71
CA ASP A 110 1.69 -43.45 26.05
C ASP A 110 1.56 -43.28 24.52
N SER A 111 0.43 -43.69 23.93
CA SER A 111 0.19 -43.61 22.48
C SER A 111 -0.39 -42.29 22.00
N ILE A 112 -0.99 -41.47 22.88
CA ILE A 112 -1.60 -40.20 22.45
C ILE A 112 -0.51 -39.20 22.08
N ASP A 113 0.48 -39.00 22.96
CA ASP A 113 1.60 -38.10 22.69
C ASP A 113 2.44 -38.58 21.50
N ALA A 114 2.63 -39.90 21.36
CA ALA A 114 3.35 -40.47 20.22
C ALA A 114 2.60 -40.26 18.89
N MET A 115 1.27 -40.42 18.90
CA MET A 115 0.42 -40.13 17.74
C MET A 115 0.43 -38.64 17.39
N LEU A 116 0.29 -37.76 18.38
CA LEU A 116 0.30 -36.32 18.18
C LEU A 116 1.64 -35.83 17.61
N ARG A 117 2.76 -36.36 18.10
CA ARG A 117 4.09 -36.05 17.53
C ARG A 117 4.27 -36.55 16.10
N LEU A 118 3.60 -37.64 15.73
CA LEU A 118 3.66 -38.18 14.37
C LEU A 118 2.75 -37.41 13.40
N ALA A 119 1.55 -37.03 13.84
CA ALA A 119 0.55 -36.34 13.03
C ALA A 119 0.81 -34.83 12.94
N MET A 120 1.33 -34.22 14.01
CA MET A 120 1.54 -32.78 14.16
C MET A 120 2.95 -32.49 14.69
N PRO A 121 4.01 -32.73 13.89
CA PRO A 121 5.40 -32.60 14.34
C PRO A 121 5.81 -31.16 14.68
N GLU A 122 5.13 -30.15 14.11
CA GLU A 122 5.42 -28.73 14.38
C GLU A 122 4.73 -28.17 15.64
N ALA A 123 3.77 -28.91 16.21
CA ALA A 123 3.03 -28.49 17.40
C ALA A 123 3.61 -29.13 18.67
N GLU A 124 3.95 -28.32 19.67
CA GLU A 124 4.34 -28.83 21.00
C GLU A 124 3.09 -29.06 21.84
N ILE A 125 2.46 -30.22 21.67
CA ILE A 125 1.25 -30.61 22.40
C ILE A 125 1.58 -31.72 23.39
N VAL A 126 1.09 -31.56 24.62
CA VAL A 126 1.16 -32.57 25.69
C VAL A 126 -0.27 -32.94 26.10
N ALA A 127 -0.58 -34.24 26.07
CA ALA A 127 -1.88 -34.76 26.49
C ALA A 127 -1.80 -35.36 27.89
N THR A 128 -2.42 -34.70 28.88
CA THR A 128 -2.48 -35.20 30.26
C THR A 128 -3.86 -35.79 30.57
N PRO A 129 -4.01 -37.11 30.75
CA PRO A 129 -5.27 -37.70 31.16
C PRO A 129 -5.55 -37.44 32.65
N MET A 130 -6.80 -37.15 32.97
CA MET A 130 -7.29 -36.90 34.33
C MET A 130 -8.69 -37.50 34.47
N ASN A 131 -8.92 -38.48 35.35
CA ASN A 131 -10.25 -38.98 35.76
C ASN A 131 -11.44 -38.77 34.76
N GLY A 132 -11.36 -39.37 33.56
CA GLY A 132 -12.43 -39.28 32.53
C GLY A 132 -12.36 -38.08 31.57
N LEU A 133 -11.31 -37.26 31.65
CA LEU A 133 -11.01 -36.18 30.71
C LEU A 133 -9.54 -36.17 30.26
N VAL A 134 -9.25 -35.59 29.11
CA VAL A 134 -7.88 -35.37 28.61
C VAL A 134 -7.65 -33.87 28.48
N LEU A 135 -6.64 -33.37 29.19
CA LEU A 135 -6.20 -31.98 29.11
C LEU A 135 -5.10 -31.84 28.06
N LEU A 136 -5.35 -31.05 27.02
CA LEU A 136 -4.34 -30.69 26.02
C LEU A 136 -3.69 -29.37 26.42
N THR A 137 -2.38 -29.37 26.65
CA THR A 137 -1.59 -28.16 26.90
C THR A 137 -0.45 -28.06 25.91
N GLY A 138 -0.03 -26.83 25.58
CA GLY A 138 1.02 -26.64 24.59
C GLY A 138 0.87 -25.39 23.74
N THR A 139 1.71 -25.32 22.71
CA THR A 139 1.69 -24.27 21.69
C THR A 139 1.35 -24.84 20.32
N VAL A 140 0.52 -24.11 19.58
CA VAL A 140 0.14 -24.42 18.19
C VAL A 140 0.45 -23.24 17.28
N ALA A 141 0.67 -23.51 15.99
CA ALA A 141 0.99 -22.48 15.00
C ALA A 141 -0.27 -21.70 14.58
N SER A 142 -1.38 -22.41 14.36
CA SER A 142 -2.66 -21.81 14.00
C SER A 142 -3.79 -22.20 14.96
N PRO A 143 -4.87 -21.39 15.05
CA PRO A 143 -6.08 -21.80 15.75
C PRO A 143 -6.75 -23.05 15.15
N GLY A 144 -6.57 -23.29 13.84
CA GLY A 144 -7.08 -24.48 13.16
C GLY A 144 -6.45 -25.77 13.68
N ASP A 145 -5.15 -25.74 13.93
CA ASP A 145 -4.36 -26.87 14.43
C ASP A 145 -4.87 -27.33 15.81
N ALA A 146 -5.29 -26.39 16.67
CA ALA A 146 -5.87 -26.75 17.97
C ALA A 146 -7.17 -27.56 17.81
N ALA A 147 -8.03 -27.17 16.87
CA ALA A 147 -9.28 -27.88 16.58
C ALA A 147 -9.04 -29.23 15.88
N GLU A 148 -7.94 -29.38 15.15
CA GLU A 148 -7.51 -30.66 14.58
C GLU A 148 -6.95 -31.60 15.66
N ALA A 149 -6.10 -31.10 16.56
CA ALA A 149 -5.56 -31.85 17.69
C ALA A 149 -6.68 -32.42 18.58
N GLU A 150 -7.70 -31.60 18.90
CA GLU A 150 -8.88 -32.06 19.65
C GLU A 150 -9.60 -33.20 18.92
N ARG A 151 -9.80 -33.08 17.60
CA ARG A 151 -10.46 -34.12 16.78
C ARG A 151 -9.66 -35.42 16.73
N LEU A 152 -8.35 -35.34 16.56
CA LEU A 152 -7.45 -36.50 16.55
C LEU A 152 -7.48 -37.23 17.89
N VAL A 153 -7.40 -36.48 18.99
CA VAL A 153 -7.46 -37.04 20.34
C VAL A 153 -8.85 -37.64 20.59
N GLN A 154 -9.94 -36.96 20.22
CA GLN A 154 -11.32 -37.46 20.37
C GLN A 154 -11.53 -38.79 19.64
N ALA A 155 -11.03 -38.89 18.41
CA ALA A 155 -11.10 -40.12 17.63
C ALA A 155 -10.30 -41.27 18.26
N PHE A 156 -9.23 -40.95 19.01
CA PHE A 156 -8.37 -41.95 19.64
C PHE A 156 -8.90 -42.44 21.00
N VAL A 157 -9.41 -41.55 21.87
CA VAL A 157 -9.95 -41.93 23.19
C VAL A 157 -11.44 -42.32 23.17
N GLY A 158 -12.17 -41.99 22.11
CA GLY A 158 -13.60 -42.29 21.96
C GLY A 158 -14.52 -41.33 22.72
N ASP A 159 -15.82 -41.37 22.40
CA ASP A 159 -16.83 -40.38 22.83
C ASP A 159 -17.09 -40.31 24.34
N ASN A 160 -16.64 -41.31 25.10
CA ASN A 160 -16.82 -41.39 26.55
C ASN A 160 -15.81 -40.55 27.34
N VAL A 161 -14.79 -39.99 26.70
CA VAL A 161 -13.74 -39.19 27.34
C VAL A 161 -13.87 -37.74 26.91
N LYS A 162 -13.96 -36.83 27.89
CA LYS A 162 -14.15 -35.40 27.62
C LYS A 162 -12.80 -34.72 27.37
N ILE A 163 -12.66 -33.96 26.30
CA ILE A 163 -11.41 -33.23 26.02
C ILE A 163 -11.54 -31.79 26.47
N VAL A 164 -10.49 -31.29 27.12
CA VAL A 164 -10.38 -29.89 27.52
C VAL A 164 -9.08 -29.36 26.94
N SER A 165 -9.18 -28.37 26.05
CA SER A 165 -8.02 -27.74 25.43
C SER A 165 -7.61 -26.46 26.15
N ARG A 166 -6.31 -26.35 26.41
CA ARG A 166 -5.61 -25.14 26.86
C ARG A 166 -4.41 -24.87 25.96
N LEU A 167 -4.53 -25.22 24.68
CA LEU A 167 -3.54 -24.89 23.66
C LEU A 167 -3.48 -23.38 23.46
N ARG A 168 -2.27 -22.85 23.33
CA ARG A 168 -2.03 -21.42 23.09
C ARG A 168 -1.45 -21.24 21.69
N THR A 169 -1.98 -20.30 20.91
CA THR A 169 -1.33 -19.93 19.65
C THR A 169 -0.09 -19.09 19.97
N ALA A 170 1.05 -19.45 19.36
CA ALA A 170 2.35 -18.88 19.69
C ALA A 170 2.44 -17.35 19.44
N THR A 171 1.58 -16.78 18.62
CA THR A 171 1.54 -15.33 18.35
C THR A 171 0.14 -14.94 17.87
N PRO A 172 -0.43 -13.84 18.35
CA PRO A 172 -1.67 -13.35 17.78
C PRO A 172 -1.39 -12.90 16.34
N LEU A 173 -2.18 -13.40 15.39
CA LEU A 173 -1.96 -13.20 13.97
C LEU A 173 -2.15 -11.73 13.61
N GLN A 174 -1.14 -11.13 12.98
CA GLN A 174 -1.16 -9.75 12.52
C GLN A 174 -1.32 -9.70 11.01
N VAL A 175 -2.18 -8.81 10.54
CA VAL A 175 -2.47 -8.60 9.13
C VAL A 175 -2.09 -7.18 8.75
N MET A 176 -1.17 -7.04 7.81
CA MET A 176 -0.88 -5.78 7.14
C MET A 176 -1.76 -5.66 5.91
N VAL A 177 -2.47 -4.55 5.78
CA VAL A 177 -3.26 -4.24 4.60
C VAL A 177 -2.58 -3.14 3.82
N GLN A 178 -2.38 -3.38 2.53
CA GLN A 178 -1.95 -2.38 1.56
C GLN A 178 -3.13 -2.05 0.65
N VAL A 179 -3.50 -0.77 0.58
CA VAL A 179 -4.49 -0.28 -0.38
C VAL A 179 -3.77 0.55 -1.43
N ARG A 180 -4.23 0.50 -2.69
CA ARG A 180 -3.71 1.30 -3.79
C ARG A 180 -4.87 2.03 -4.45
N PHE A 181 -4.84 3.36 -4.39
CA PHE A 181 -5.70 4.23 -5.15
C PHE A 181 -4.94 4.72 -6.37
N ALA A 182 -5.37 4.35 -7.56
CA ALA A 182 -4.81 4.84 -8.81
C ALA A 182 -5.90 5.62 -9.53
N GLU A 183 -5.67 6.91 -9.76
CA GLU A 183 -6.56 7.77 -10.51
C GLU A 183 -5.83 8.48 -11.65
N VAL A 184 -6.48 8.57 -12.80
CA VAL A 184 -6.04 9.32 -13.95
C VAL A 184 -7.18 10.21 -14.39
N SER A 185 -6.96 11.52 -14.38
CA SER A 185 -7.89 12.50 -14.94
C SER A 185 -7.26 13.15 -16.17
N ARG A 186 -7.99 13.17 -17.28
CA ARG A 186 -7.59 13.78 -18.55
C ARG A 186 -8.62 14.82 -18.93
N THR A 187 -8.14 15.97 -19.37
CA THR A 187 -8.97 17.08 -19.81
C THR A 187 -8.46 17.54 -21.17
N PHE A 188 -9.31 17.49 -22.18
CA PHE A 188 -9.00 17.93 -23.52
C PHE A 188 -9.90 19.10 -23.88
N LEU A 189 -9.32 20.27 -24.14
CA LEU A 189 -10.04 21.44 -24.63
C LEU A 189 -9.52 21.77 -26.03
N LYS A 190 -10.44 22.00 -26.95
CA LYS A 190 -10.17 22.54 -28.27
C LYS A 190 -11.08 23.73 -28.52
N ASN A 191 -10.49 24.86 -28.86
CA ASN A 191 -11.19 26.09 -29.13
C ASN A 191 -10.71 26.69 -30.46
N VAL A 192 -11.67 27.06 -31.30
CA VAL A 192 -11.43 27.86 -32.49
C VAL A 192 -12.44 29.00 -32.49
N GLY A 193 -11.95 30.22 -32.63
CA GLY A 193 -12.78 31.42 -32.71
C GLY A 193 -12.17 32.46 -33.64
N VAL A 194 -13.04 33.31 -34.20
CA VAL A 194 -12.63 34.41 -35.07
C VAL A 194 -13.21 35.71 -34.55
N ASN A 195 -12.37 36.74 -34.53
CA ASN A 195 -12.73 38.08 -34.14
C ASN A 195 -12.32 39.02 -35.29
N LEU A 196 -13.22 39.91 -35.69
CA LEU A 196 -13.03 40.86 -36.77
C LEU A 196 -13.53 42.23 -36.29
N LEU A 197 -12.71 43.24 -36.50
CA LEU A 197 -13.02 44.64 -36.26
C LEU A 197 -12.65 45.40 -37.51
N THR A 198 -13.49 46.35 -37.90
CA THR A 198 -13.26 47.23 -39.04
C THR A 198 -13.57 48.66 -38.65
N ARG A 199 -12.88 49.61 -39.27
CA ARG A 199 -13.12 51.05 -39.08
C ARG A 199 -13.01 51.77 -40.41
N ASP A 200 -14.00 52.60 -40.71
CA ASP A 200 -13.89 53.57 -41.79
C ASP A 200 -13.19 54.84 -41.27
N GLN A 201 -12.14 55.26 -41.98
CA GLN A 201 -11.34 56.44 -41.63
C GLN A 201 -12.04 57.74 -42.00
N GLY A 202 -12.94 57.72 -42.99
CA GLY A 202 -13.68 58.90 -43.42
C GLY A 202 -14.80 59.27 -42.44
N SER A 203 -15.69 58.32 -42.18
CA SER A 203 -16.85 58.51 -41.29
C SER A 203 -16.57 58.21 -39.82
N GLY A 204 -15.47 57.51 -39.50
CA GLY A 204 -15.16 57.03 -38.15
C GLY A 204 -16.01 55.84 -37.70
N ILE A 205 -16.93 55.35 -38.54
CA ILE A 205 -17.81 54.22 -38.20
C ILE A 205 -16.96 52.96 -38.01
N SER A 206 -17.17 52.27 -36.89
CA SER A 206 -16.51 50.99 -36.60
C SER A 206 -17.53 49.87 -36.50
N PHE A 207 -17.24 48.73 -37.12
CA PHE A 207 -18.04 47.51 -37.05
C PHE A 207 -17.19 46.35 -36.55
N GLY A 208 -17.74 45.48 -35.73
CA GLY A 208 -17.03 44.30 -35.25
C GLY A 208 -17.93 43.10 -35.05
N VAL A 209 -17.37 41.92 -35.29
CA VAL A 209 -17.95 40.61 -34.98
C VAL A 209 -16.89 39.83 -34.21
N GLY A 210 -17.26 39.34 -33.03
CA GLY A 210 -16.40 38.47 -32.24
C GLY A 210 -17.14 37.18 -31.91
N SER A 211 -16.56 36.05 -32.30
CA SER A 211 -17.01 34.72 -31.86
C SER A 211 -16.00 34.09 -30.90
N GLY A 212 -14.75 34.56 -30.87
CA GLY A 212 -13.72 34.05 -29.98
C GLY A 212 -13.84 34.57 -28.55
N THR A 213 -13.14 33.91 -27.64
CA THR A 213 -13.08 34.28 -26.21
C THR A 213 -12.28 35.57 -25.92
N ARG A 214 -11.79 36.27 -26.94
CA ARG A 214 -10.90 37.44 -26.82
C ARG A 214 -11.44 38.66 -27.55
N THR A 215 -11.08 39.83 -27.07
CA THR A 215 -11.21 41.09 -27.82
C THR A 215 -10.09 41.18 -28.87
N PRO A 216 -10.40 41.40 -30.17
CA PRO A 216 -9.41 41.40 -31.26
C PRO A 216 -8.32 42.49 -31.15
N GLY A 217 -8.57 43.52 -30.34
CA GLY A 217 -7.72 44.70 -30.24
C GLY A 217 -8.49 45.99 -30.50
N THR A 218 -7.77 47.07 -30.77
CA THR A 218 -8.35 48.38 -31.12
C THR A 218 -7.77 48.89 -32.44
N ILE A 219 -8.65 49.50 -33.25
CA ILE A 219 -8.28 50.29 -34.43
C ILE A 219 -8.40 51.77 -34.04
N GLY A 220 -7.26 52.44 -33.93
CA GLY A 220 -7.14 53.82 -33.51
C GLY A 220 -6.55 54.72 -34.59
N THR A 221 -6.48 56.01 -34.27
CA THR A 221 -5.60 56.96 -34.95
C THR A 221 -4.26 57.02 -34.20
N PRO A 222 -3.16 57.41 -34.87
CA PRO A 222 -1.89 57.70 -34.19
C PRO A 222 -2.09 58.69 -33.04
N ASP A 223 -1.42 58.43 -31.92
CA ASP A 223 -1.38 59.37 -30.80
C ASP A 223 -0.37 60.49 -31.12
N LEU A 224 -0.86 61.73 -31.14
CA LEU A 224 -0.05 62.92 -31.48
C LEU A 224 0.51 63.63 -30.23
N SER A 225 0.21 63.15 -29.02
CA SER A 225 0.61 63.81 -27.77
C SER A 225 2.14 63.81 -27.53
N ASN A 226 2.87 62.92 -28.20
CA ASN A 226 4.32 62.73 -28.02
C ASN A 226 5.17 63.28 -29.19
N LEU A 227 4.58 64.06 -30.10
CA LEU A 227 5.33 64.64 -31.22
C LEU A 227 6.29 65.75 -30.75
N PRO A 228 7.48 65.90 -31.36
CA PRO A 228 8.40 66.99 -31.04
C PRO A 228 7.75 68.35 -31.26
N VAL A 229 7.83 69.22 -30.26
CA VAL A 229 7.39 70.61 -30.36
C VAL A 229 8.60 71.54 -30.47
N LEU A 230 8.55 72.49 -31.39
CA LEU A 230 9.54 73.55 -31.50
C LEU A 230 9.11 74.74 -30.63
N ASP A 231 10.06 75.28 -29.87
CA ASP A 231 9.88 76.54 -29.16
C ASP A 231 10.28 77.72 -30.05
N ALA A 232 9.27 78.38 -30.62
CA ALA A 232 9.41 79.56 -31.46
C ALA A 232 9.12 80.87 -30.72
N SER A 233 8.96 80.82 -29.38
CA SER A 233 8.51 81.96 -28.57
C SER A 233 9.43 83.17 -28.67
N SER A 234 10.74 82.94 -28.66
CA SER A 234 11.77 83.98 -28.69
C SER A 234 11.95 84.65 -30.05
N LYS A 235 11.57 83.99 -31.17
CA LYS A 235 11.75 84.53 -32.53
C LYS A 235 10.46 85.05 -33.17
N PHE A 236 9.31 84.51 -32.78
CA PHE A 236 8.03 84.79 -33.43
C PHE A 236 6.90 85.16 -32.46
N GLY A 237 7.17 85.24 -31.14
CA GLY A 237 6.19 85.70 -30.15
C GLY A 237 5.03 84.73 -29.86
N PHE A 238 5.09 83.50 -30.39
CA PHE A 238 4.10 82.46 -30.07
C PHE A 238 4.30 81.91 -28.65
N PRO A 239 3.26 81.40 -27.97
CA PRO A 239 3.44 80.65 -26.72
C PRO A 239 4.38 79.45 -26.93
N ALA A 240 5.21 79.13 -25.92
CA ALA A 240 6.18 78.04 -26.00
C ALA A 240 5.49 76.70 -26.30
N GLY A 241 6.09 75.89 -27.19
CA GLY A 241 5.58 74.56 -27.55
C GLY A 241 4.35 74.53 -28.46
N THR A 242 3.98 75.64 -29.09
CA THR A 242 2.80 75.72 -29.96
C THR A 242 2.98 75.15 -31.36
N ILE A 243 4.21 74.90 -31.80
CA ILE A 243 4.50 74.32 -33.12
C ILE A 243 4.87 72.85 -32.95
N SER A 244 3.91 71.94 -33.11
CA SER A 244 4.19 70.51 -33.20
C SER A 244 4.68 70.16 -34.60
N LEU A 245 5.80 69.43 -34.68
CA LEU A 245 6.28 68.86 -35.93
C LEU A 245 5.49 67.59 -36.22
N PRO A 246 4.94 67.42 -37.44
CA PRO A 246 4.23 66.20 -37.82
C PRO A 246 5.24 65.08 -38.12
N PHE A 247 6.24 64.85 -37.27
CA PHE A 247 7.26 63.83 -37.44
C PHE A 247 7.44 63.06 -36.13
N ASP A 248 7.23 61.75 -36.17
CA ASP A 248 7.46 60.88 -35.03
C ASP A 248 8.91 60.33 -35.08
N PRO A 249 9.83 60.80 -34.20
CA PRO A 249 11.22 60.39 -34.24
C PRO A 249 11.45 58.93 -33.81
N ALA A 250 10.48 58.30 -33.14
CA ALA A 250 10.57 56.89 -32.77
C ALA A 250 10.22 55.96 -33.94
N ARG A 251 9.37 56.43 -34.87
CA ARG A 251 8.92 55.68 -36.06
C ARG A 251 9.63 56.11 -37.34
N GLY A 252 10.15 57.33 -37.40
CA GLY A 252 10.85 57.88 -38.56
C GLY A 252 9.92 58.41 -39.66
N ASP A 253 8.64 58.64 -39.36
CA ASP A 253 7.60 58.97 -40.35
C ASP A 253 6.89 60.29 -40.03
N PHE A 254 6.33 60.92 -41.07
CA PHE A 254 5.46 62.09 -40.90
C PHE A 254 4.03 61.68 -40.50
N VAL A 255 3.47 62.29 -39.44
CA VAL A 255 2.16 61.97 -38.87
C VAL A 255 1.30 63.23 -38.78
N TYR A 256 0.18 63.28 -39.51
CA TYR A 256 -0.77 64.41 -39.45
C TYR A 256 -1.99 64.09 -38.56
N PRO A 257 -2.59 65.10 -37.90
CA PRO A 257 -3.81 64.91 -37.12
C PRO A 257 -4.94 64.32 -37.98
N GLY A 258 -5.55 63.23 -37.50
CA GLY A 258 -6.62 62.54 -38.24
C GLY A 258 -6.15 61.74 -39.46
N THR A 259 -4.83 61.55 -39.64
CA THR A 259 -4.28 60.71 -40.70
C THR A 259 -3.56 59.49 -40.13
N GLY A 260 -3.69 58.36 -40.82
CA GLY A 260 -3.07 57.09 -40.44
C GLY A 260 -3.91 56.23 -39.48
N THR A 261 -3.51 54.97 -39.36
CA THR A 261 -4.20 53.95 -38.57
C THR A 261 -3.23 53.30 -37.60
N THR A 262 -3.61 53.21 -36.33
CA THR A 262 -2.91 52.37 -35.35
C THR A 262 -3.72 51.12 -35.08
N ASN A 263 -3.07 49.96 -35.13
CA ASN A 263 -3.66 48.67 -34.83
C ASN A 263 -2.95 48.09 -33.62
N THR A 264 -3.67 47.91 -32.52
CA THR A 264 -3.12 47.30 -31.31
C THR A 264 -3.82 45.98 -31.04
N PHE A 265 -3.09 44.87 -31.02
CA PHE A 265 -3.63 43.59 -30.57
C PHE A 265 -3.67 43.52 -29.04
N THR A 266 -4.81 43.17 -28.46
CA THR A 266 -4.92 43.03 -27.01
C THR A 266 -4.22 41.75 -26.54
N LYS A 267 -3.08 41.90 -25.86
CA LYS A 267 -2.41 40.81 -25.14
C LYS A 267 -3.12 40.54 -23.81
N ASN A 268 -4.31 39.95 -23.86
CA ASN A 268 -4.94 39.36 -22.66
C ASN A 268 -4.04 38.21 -22.15
N PRO A 269 -3.83 37.97 -20.83
CA PRO A 269 -3.11 36.81 -20.32
C PRO A 269 -3.74 35.54 -20.90
N ALA A 270 -3.12 34.97 -21.93
CA ALA A 270 -3.82 34.13 -22.87
C ALA A 270 -3.74 32.65 -22.49
N THR A 271 -4.91 32.06 -22.33
CA THR A 271 -5.14 30.61 -22.18
C THR A 271 -4.79 29.82 -23.46
N PHE A 272 -4.82 30.47 -24.63
CA PHE A 272 -4.64 29.89 -25.96
C PHE A 272 -3.91 30.85 -26.94
N THR A 273 -3.42 30.33 -28.06
CA THR A 273 -2.67 31.09 -29.08
C THR A 273 -3.63 31.89 -29.97
N SER A 274 -3.32 33.16 -30.24
CA SER A 274 -4.09 33.99 -31.18
C SER A 274 -3.21 34.47 -32.32
N LEU A 275 -3.68 34.34 -33.55
CA LEU A 275 -3.05 34.89 -34.76
C LEU A 275 -3.77 36.17 -35.16
N GLY A 276 -3.07 37.30 -35.11
CA GLY A 276 -3.60 38.61 -35.46
C GLY A 276 -3.19 39.07 -36.85
N ILE A 277 -4.12 39.66 -37.61
CA ILE A 277 -3.87 40.30 -38.91
C ILE A 277 -4.46 41.71 -38.86
N ALA A 278 -3.65 42.71 -39.22
CA ALA A 278 -4.07 44.10 -39.33
C ALA A 278 -3.72 44.63 -40.72
N GLY A 279 -4.59 45.43 -41.31
CA GLY A 279 -4.35 46.03 -42.62
C GLY A 279 -5.51 46.89 -43.11
N ARG A 280 -5.50 47.27 -44.38
CA ARG A 280 -6.56 48.03 -45.01
C ARG A 280 -7.14 47.25 -46.19
N LEU A 281 -8.46 47.09 -46.23
CA LEU A 281 -9.19 46.34 -47.25
C LEU A 281 -10.45 47.12 -47.66
N LEU A 282 -10.62 47.36 -48.95
CA LEU A 282 -11.80 48.08 -49.51
C LEU A 282 -12.04 49.45 -48.87
N GLY A 283 -10.96 50.19 -48.55
CA GLY A 283 -11.04 51.51 -47.92
C GLY A 283 -11.20 51.49 -46.39
N LEU A 284 -11.56 50.35 -45.81
CA LEU A 284 -11.71 50.13 -44.37
C LEU A 284 -10.40 49.63 -43.76
N ASP A 285 -10.09 50.12 -42.57
CA ASP A 285 -9.10 49.49 -41.72
C ASP A 285 -9.69 48.21 -41.14
N VAL A 286 -8.93 47.13 -41.17
CA VAL A 286 -9.36 45.80 -40.75
C VAL A 286 -8.35 45.26 -39.75
N LEU A 287 -8.88 44.83 -38.60
CA LEU A 287 -8.16 44.12 -37.56
C LEU A 287 -8.89 42.80 -37.30
N SER A 288 -8.21 41.69 -37.53
CA SER A 288 -8.76 40.36 -37.29
C SER A 288 -7.85 39.57 -36.38
N ALA A 289 -8.44 38.68 -35.59
CA ALA A 289 -7.73 37.73 -34.75
C ALA A 289 -8.41 36.37 -34.86
N ILE A 290 -7.60 35.32 -35.05
CA ILE A 290 -8.05 33.93 -35.02
C ILE A 290 -7.49 33.30 -33.74
N ASP A 291 -8.39 32.86 -32.87
CA ASP A 291 -8.06 32.13 -31.66
C ASP A 291 -7.97 30.65 -31.99
N LEU A 292 -6.80 30.05 -31.75
CA LEU A 292 -6.51 28.64 -31.97
C LEU A 292 -5.91 28.04 -30.70
N GLY A 293 -6.66 27.13 -30.10
CA GLY A 293 -6.26 26.52 -28.84
C GLY A 293 -6.55 25.04 -28.82
N GLU A 294 -5.52 24.25 -28.52
CA GLU A 294 -5.69 22.90 -28.01
C GLU A 294 -4.96 22.82 -26.67
N ARG A 295 -5.63 22.29 -25.65
CA ARG A 295 -5.08 22.11 -24.31
C ARG A 295 -5.39 20.70 -23.85
N ILE A 296 -4.33 19.98 -23.53
CA ILE A 296 -4.40 18.65 -22.94
C ILE A 296 -3.88 18.77 -21.51
N GLY A 297 -4.76 18.57 -20.55
CA GLY A 297 -4.44 18.42 -19.14
C GLY A 297 -4.46 16.94 -18.78
N GLN A 298 -3.49 16.51 -17.99
CA GLN A 298 -3.47 15.17 -17.41
C GLN A 298 -2.99 15.28 -15.96
N VAL A 299 -3.72 14.64 -15.06
CA VAL A 299 -3.39 14.52 -13.65
C VAL A 299 -3.42 13.04 -13.29
N THR A 300 -2.39 12.57 -12.60
CA THR A 300 -2.33 11.19 -12.09
C THR A 300 -2.12 11.22 -10.59
N THR A 301 -2.97 10.51 -9.85
CA THR A 301 -2.89 10.40 -8.40
C THR A 301 -2.65 8.95 -8.02
N LEU A 302 -1.60 8.68 -7.23
CA LEU A 302 -1.35 7.38 -6.63
C LEU A 302 -1.24 7.56 -5.11
N ALA A 303 -2.09 6.88 -4.35
CA ALA A 303 -1.98 6.80 -2.90
C ALA A 303 -1.92 5.33 -2.47
N THR A 304 -0.95 5.00 -1.61
CA THR A 304 -0.72 3.63 -1.14
C THR A 304 -0.64 3.54 0.38
N PRO A 305 -1.76 3.74 1.12
CA PRO A 305 -1.73 3.59 2.57
C PRO A 305 -1.51 2.12 2.95
N ASN A 306 -0.69 1.92 3.99
CA ASN A 306 -0.43 0.62 4.60
C ASN A 306 -0.58 0.72 6.12
N LEU A 307 -1.19 -0.29 6.72
CA LEU A 307 -1.39 -0.35 8.16
C LEU A 307 -1.52 -1.82 8.59
N THR A 308 -1.01 -2.14 9.79
CA THR A 308 -1.08 -3.48 10.38
C THR A 308 -2.05 -3.49 11.55
N ALA A 309 -2.85 -4.54 11.66
CA ALA A 309 -3.81 -4.75 12.74
C ALA A 309 -3.80 -6.20 13.22
N LEU A 310 -4.28 -6.43 14.44
CA LEU A 310 -4.52 -7.77 14.96
C LEU A 310 -5.78 -8.36 14.33
N SER A 311 -5.80 -9.68 14.15
CA SER A 311 -7.03 -10.39 13.75
C SER A 311 -8.17 -10.12 14.74
N GLY A 312 -9.29 -9.61 14.24
CA GLY A 312 -10.50 -9.22 14.96
C GLY A 312 -10.51 -7.75 15.43
N GLU A 313 -9.40 -7.02 15.33
CA GLU A 313 -9.28 -5.66 15.83
C GLU A 313 -9.35 -4.62 14.70
N THR A 314 -10.04 -3.51 14.94
CA THR A 314 -10.15 -2.44 13.94
C THR A 314 -8.97 -1.50 14.06
N ALA A 315 -8.27 -1.25 12.97
CA ALA A 315 -7.22 -0.25 12.89
C ALA A 315 -7.62 0.89 11.96
N THR A 316 -7.17 2.10 12.29
CA THR A 316 -7.42 3.32 11.53
C THR A 316 -6.11 4.05 11.24
N PHE A 317 -6.01 4.59 10.04
CA PHE A 317 -4.90 5.43 9.58
C PHE A 317 -5.47 6.65 8.87
N LEU A 318 -4.88 7.81 9.11
CA LEU A 318 -5.17 9.06 8.43
C LEU A 318 -3.84 9.76 8.12
N ALA A 319 -3.61 10.06 6.84
CA ALA A 319 -2.54 10.92 6.38
C ALA A 319 -3.14 12.09 5.60
N GLY A 320 -3.11 13.28 6.20
CA GLY A 320 -3.82 14.44 5.67
C GLY A 320 -3.76 15.64 6.58
N GLY A 321 -4.79 16.49 6.51
CA GLY A 321 -4.92 17.68 7.34
C GLY A 321 -6.36 18.00 7.66
N GLU A 322 -6.59 19.14 8.31
CA GLU A 322 -7.92 19.63 8.66
C GLU A 322 -8.14 20.98 7.99
N ILE A 323 -9.30 21.15 7.35
CA ILE A 323 -9.73 22.43 6.81
C ILE A 323 -10.70 23.11 7.78
N PRO A 324 -10.44 24.37 8.18
CA PRO A 324 -11.38 25.15 8.97
C PRO A 324 -12.51 25.69 8.08
N ILE A 325 -13.76 25.39 8.45
CA ILE A 325 -14.98 25.84 7.77
C ILE A 325 -15.69 26.84 8.70
N PRO A 326 -15.79 28.14 8.34
CA PRO A 326 -16.52 29.11 9.14
C PRO A 326 -18.03 28.87 9.00
N ILE A 327 -18.70 28.69 10.14
CA ILE A 327 -20.15 28.60 10.25
C ILE A 327 -20.67 29.85 10.96
N SER A 328 -21.70 30.48 10.40
CA SER A 328 -22.35 31.63 11.05
C SER A 328 -23.29 31.12 12.14
N GLN A 329 -22.94 31.37 13.40
CA GLN A 329 -23.84 31.25 14.54
C GLN A 329 -24.52 32.63 14.64
N GLY A 330 -25.85 32.71 14.65
CA GLY A 330 -26.59 33.99 14.50
C GLY A 330 -26.09 35.18 15.35
N LEU A 331 -26.52 36.40 15.03
CA LEU A 331 -26.02 37.68 15.60
C LEU A 331 -24.59 38.08 15.19
N GLY A 332 -24.08 37.53 14.08
CA GLY A 332 -22.75 37.88 13.55
C GLY A 332 -21.58 37.14 14.19
N ALA A 333 -21.83 36.11 15.01
CA ALA A 333 -20.79 35.23 15.53
C ALA A 333 -20.34 34.24 14.45
N VAL A 334 -19.01 34.05 14.33
CA VAL A 334 -18.42 33.05 13.43
C VAL A 334 -17.81 31.96 14.30
N SER A 335 -18.29 30.73 14.17
CA SER A 335 -17.65 29.54 14.73
C SER A 335 -16.88 28.82 13.61
N VAL A 336 -15.90 28.00 13.96
CA VAL A 336 -15.05 27.27 13.01
C VAL A 336 -15.22 25.78 13.24
N GLU A 337 -15.65 25.06 12.20
CA GLU A 337 -15.74 23.59 12.18
C GLU A 337 -14.55 23.01 11.41
N TYR A 338 -13.79 22.11 12.01
CA TYR A 338 -12.66 21.46 11.35
C TYR A 338 -13.11 20.17 10.65
N LYS A 339 -12.83 20.06 9.35
CA LYS A 339 -13.10 18.86 8.56
C LYS A 339 -11.81 18.22 8.08
N GLN A 340 -11.64 16.94 8.37
CA GLN A 340 -10.47 16.18 7.92
C GLN A 340 -10.50 15.93 6.41
N TYR A 341 -9.35 16.00 5.78
CA TYR A 341 -9.13 15.59 4.40
C TYR A 341 -7.79 14.85 4.28
N GLY A 342 -7.60 14.07 3.21
CA GLY A 342 -6.41 13.27 2.95
C GLY A 342 -6.74 11.81 2.66
N VAL A 343 -5.77 10.94 2.87
CA VAL A 343 -5.91 9.48 2.68
C VAL A 343 -6.23 8.85 4.03
N SER A 344 -7.38 8.21 4.16
CA SER A 344 -7.74 7.45 5.34
C SER A 344 -8.02 5.98 5.01
N LEU A 345 -7.68 5.12 5.94
CA LEU A 345 -7.90 3.68 5.85
C LEU A 345 -8.40 3.20 7.19
N ALA A 346 -9.62 2.64 7.22
CA ALA A 346 -10.11 1.87 8.34
C ALA A 346 -10.36 0.44 7.89
N PHE A 347 -9.89 -0.54 8.65
CA PHE A 347 -10.16 -1.94 8.35
C PHE A 347 -10.18 -2.82 9.59
N THR A 348 -10.86 -3.95 9.48
CA THR A 348 -10.92 -5.02 10.48
C THR A 348 -10.58 -6.33 9.77
N PRO A 349 -9.40 -6.92 10.01
CA PRO A 349 -9.04 -8.21 9.44
C PRO A 349 -9.52 -9.34 10.35
N THR A 350 -9.88 -10.49 9.77
CA THR A 350 -10.17 -11.72 10.50
C THR A 350 -9.50 -12.87 9.77
N VAL A 351 -8.54 -13.53 10.42
CA VAL A 351 -7.86 -14.70 9.85
C VAL A 351 -8.72 -15.95 10.09
N MET A 352 -8.99 -16.67 9.01
CA MET A 352 -9.81 -17.88 9.01
C MET A 352 -8.95 -19.14 9.21
N SER A 353 -9.58 -20.29 9.51
CA SER A 353 -8.87 -21.55 9.79
C SER A 353 -8.16 -22.15 8.57
N ASP A 354 -8.55 -21.76 7.36
CA ASP A 354 -7.95 -22.16 6.09
C ASP A 354 -6.78 -21.25 5.66
N GLY A 355 -6.40 -20.27 6.50
CA GLY A 355 -5.35 -19.31 6.20
C GLY A 355 -5.80 -18.13 5.33
N ARG A 356 -7.09 -18.04 4.96
CA ARG A 356 -7.63 -16.87 4.27
C ARG A 356 -7.90 -15.73 5.25
N ILE A 357 -7.95 -14.52 4.71
CA ILE A 357 -8.11 -13.28 5.46
C ILE A 357 -9.41 -12.64 4.99
N SER A 358 -10.43 -12.67 5.86
CA SER A 358 -11.63 -11.87 5.69
C SER A 358 -11.33 -10.43 6.13
N LEU A 359 -11.72 -9.46 5.33
CA LEU A 359 -11.33 -8.06 5.50
C LEU A 359 -12.57 -7.18 5.33
N ARG A 360 -13.00 -6.50 6.39
CA ARG A 360 -13.93 -5.38 6.28
C ARG A 360 -13.13 -4.10 6.13
N VAL A 361 -13.31 -3.37 5.03
CA VAL A 361 -12.47 -2.24 4.66
C VAL A 361 -13.31 -1.01 4.34
N ARG A 362 -12.81 0.16 4.76
CA ARG A 362 -13.36 1.46 4.42
C ARG A 362 -12.24 2.44 4.07
N PRO A 363 -11.63 2.31 2.89
CA PRO A 363 -10.60 3.24 2.44
C PRO A 363 -11.25 4.50 1.84
N GLU A 364 -10.61 5.65 2.05
CA GLU A 364 -11.05 6.95 1.55
C GLU A 364 -9.87 7.83 1.14
N VAL A 365 -10.04 8.54 0.03
CA VAL A 365 -9.13 9.61 -0.41
C VAL A 365 -9.95 10.87 -0.61
N SER A 366 -9.59 11.93 0.10
CA SER A 366 -10.20 13.24 -0.02
C SER A 366 -9.14 14.29 -0.31
N GLN A 367 -9.46 15.19 -1.24
CA GLN A 367 -8.57 16.25 -1.71
C GLN A 367 -9.34 17.56 -1.76
N LEU A 368 -8.65 18.67 -1.48
CA LEU A 368 -9.19 20.01 -1.67
C LEU A 368 -9.37 20.27 -3.18
N SER A 369 -10.51 20.82 -3.55
CA SER A 369 -10.88 21.14 -4.92
C SER A 369 -11.38 22.58 -5.02
N ALA A 370 -10.93 23.27 -6.06
CA ALA A 370 -11.47 24.58 -6.42
C ALA A 370 -12.83 24.46 -7.11
N ALA A 371 -13.17 23.29 -7.68
CA ALA A 371 -14.46 23.06 -8.30
C ALA A 371 -15.55 22.94 -7.22
N GLY A 372 -16.54 23.84 -7.26
CA GLY A 372 -17.58 23.93 -6.23
C GLY A 372 -17.16 24.71 -4.97
N ALA A 373 -16.03 25.43 -5.00
CA ALA A 373 -15.62 26.31 -3.91
C ALA A 373 -16.63 27.45 -3.70
N VAL A 374 -16.87 27.84 -2.45
CA VAL A 374 -17.80 28.91 -2.07
C VAL A 374 -17.02 30.13 -1.60
N GLN A 375 -17.44 31.32 -2.01
CA GLN A 375 -16.85 32.58 -1.56
C GLN A 375 -17.75 33.24 -0.51
N ILE A 376 -17.22 33.47 0.70
CA ILE A 376 -17.92 34.15 1.79
C ILE A 376 -17.02 35.28 2.30
N GLY A 377 -17.48 36.53 2.22
CA GLY A 377 -16.75 37.68 2.76
C GLY A 377 -15.33 37.87 2.19
N GLY A 378 -15.10 37.49 0.92
CA GLY A 378 -13.79 37.55 0.27
C GLY A 378 -12.87 36.36 0.56
N THR A 379 -13.26 35.43 1.43
CA THR A 379 -12.53 34.17 1.68
C THR A 379 -13.09 33.06 0.79
N THR A 380 -12.22 32.36 0.06
CA THR A 380 -12.61 31.20 -0.76
C THR A 380 -12.47 29.93 0.07
N ILE A 381 -13.59 29.24 0.31
CA ILE A 381 -13.63 27.94 0.98
C ILE A 381 -13.62 26.86 -0.11
N PRO A 382 -12.54 26.08 -0.27
CA PRO A 382 -12.48 25.01 -1.26
C PRO A 382 -13.45 23.88 -0.92
N ALA A 383 -13.98 23.22 -1.95
CA ALA A 383 -14.76 22.00 -1.79
C ALA A 383 -13.84 20.79 -1.49
N LEU A 384 -14.42 19.69 -1.01
CA LEU A 384 -13.71 18.42 -0.89
C LEU A 384 -14.19 17.46 -1.98
N THR A 385 -13.27 16.92 -2.77
CA THR A 385 -13.54 15.76 -3.64
C THR A 385 -13.17 14.51 -2.86
N THR A 386 -14.17 13.68 -2.52
CA THR A 386 -13.99 12.48 -1.71
C THR A 386 -14.29 11.23 -2.54
N ARG A 387 -13.39 10.25 -2.46
CA ARG A 387 -13.52 8.91 -3.04
C ARG A 387 -13.50 7.92 -1.89
N ARG A 388 -14.62 7.28 -1.60
CA ARG A 388 -14.78 6.35 -0.47
C ARG A 388 -15.45 5.07 -0.95
N THR A 389 -15.02 3.95 -0.41
CA THR A 389 -15.68 2.65 -0.59
C THR A 389 -15.78 1.97 0.77
N GLU A 390 -16.82 1.17 0.99
CA GLU A 390 -16.91 0.26 2.14
C GLU A 390 -17.33 -1.12 1.62
N THR A 391 -16.56 -2.16 1.92
CA THR A 391 -16.86 -3.52 1.47
C THR A 391 -16.23 -4.56 2.39
N SER A 392 -16.65 -5.81 2.24
CA SER A 392 -16.05 -6.98 2.87
C SER A 392 -15.55 -7.93 1.79
N ILE A 393 -14.30 -8.37 1.90
CA ILE A 393 -13.65 -9.26 0.92
C ILE A 393 -12.91 -10.37 1.65
N GLU A 394 -12.64 -11.47 0.96
CA GLU A 394 -11.85 -12.58 1.48
C GLU A 394 -10.73 -12.92 0.50
N LEU A 395 -9.49 -12.87 0.98
CA LEU A 395 -8.28 -12.99 0.17
C LEU A 395 -7.24 -13.85 0.89
N GLY A 396 -6.42 -14.58 0.14
CA GLY A 396 -5.20 -15.17 0.68
C GLY A 396 -4.14 -14.11 0.99
N SER A 397 -3.14 -14.46 1.81
CA SER A 397 -2.00 -13.59 2.07
C SER A 397 -1.21 -13.34 0.78
N GLY A 398 -1.05 -12.07 0.40
CA GLY A 398 -0.39 -11.61 -0.83
C GLY A 398 -1.31 -11.54 -2.06
N GLU A 399 -2.53 -12.05 -1.98
CA GLU A 399 -3.50 -11.94 -3.08
C GLU A 399 -4.05 -10.51 -3.19
N SER A 400 -4.20 -10.03 -4.43
CA SER A 400 -4.70 -8.68 -4.68
C SER A 400 -6.08 -8.72 -5.34
N MET A 401 -6.97 -7.85 -4.90
CA MET A 401 -8.30 -7.71 -5.51
C MET A 401 -8.65 -6.24 -5.74
N MET A 402 -9.18 -5.95 -6.92
CA MET A 402 -9.80 -4.66 -7.22
C MET A 402 -11.17 -4.62 -6.54
N ILE A 403 -11.34 -3.69 -5.61
CA ILE A 403 -12.57 -3.56 -4.81
C ILE A 403 -13.53 -2.50 -5.35
N ALA A 404 -13.01 -1.56 -6.14
CA ALA A 404 -13.80 -0.51 -6.76
C ALA A 404 -13.11 0.01 -8.03
N GLY A 405 -13.92 0.46 -8.98
CA GLY A 405 -13.49 1.17 -10.17
C GLY A 405 -14.51 2.19 -10.61
N LEU A 406 -14.04 3.27 -11.23
CA LEU A 406 -14.89 4.27 -11.87
C LEU A 406 -14.23 4.69 -13.18
N VAL A 407 -15.02 4.73 -14.24
CA VAL A 407 -14.66 5.40 -15.49
C VAL A 407 -15.76 6.43 -15.75
N SER A 408 -15.38 7.69 -15.75
CA SER A 408 -16.26 8.83 -16.03
C SER A 408 -15.78 9.51 -17.31
N ASN A 409 -16.71 9.88 -18.18
CA ASN A 409 -16.41 10.57 -19.42
C ASN A 409 -17.48 11.61 -19.72
N SER A 410 -17.12 12.89 -19.70
CA SER A 410 -18.00 14.01 -20.06
C SER A 410 -17.53 14.63 -21.37
N HIS A 411 -18.47 14.87 -22.28
CA HIS A 411 -18.22 15.53 -23.56
C HIS A 411 -19.16 16.72 -23.69
N ASP A 412 -18.58 17.91 -23.71
CA ASP A 412 -19.28 19.18 -23.85
C ASP A 412 -18.87 19.81 -25.19
N ASN A 413 -19.85 20.03 -26.06
CA ASN A 413 -19.62 20.63 -27.37
C ASN A 413 -20.51 21.86 -27.51
N ASN A 414 -19.91 23.04 -27.29
CA ASN A 414 -20.62 24.31 -27.33
C ASN A 414 -20.29 25.06 -28.61
N ILE A 415 -21.32 25.51 -29.32
CA ILE A 415 -21.18 26.29 -30.55
C ILE A 415 -21.88 27.63 -30.35
N ASP A 416 -21.09 28.69 -30.26
CA ASP A 416 -21.60 30.05 -30.21
C ASP A 416 -21.51 30.64 -31.62
N LYS A 417 -22.62 31.13 -32.16
CA LYS A 417 -22.67 31.65 -33.54
C LYS A 417 -23.51 32.91 -33.67
N ALA A 418 -23.15 33.76 -34.62
CA ALA A 418 -23.98 34.89 -35.01
C ALA A 418 -25.25 34.39 -35.75
N PRO A 419 -26.47 34.80 -35.34
CA PRO A 419 -27.70 34.44 -36.04
C PRO A 419 -27.65 34.82 -37.52
N GLY A 420 -28.04 33.90 -38.41
CA GLY A 420 -27.99 34.09 -39.87
C GLY A 420 -26.58 33.88 -40.45
N LEU A 421 -25.60 34.71 -40.07
CA LEU A 421 -24.24 34.69 -40.65
C LEU A 421 -23.45 33.41 -40.34
N GLY A 422 -23.68 32.78 -39.18
CA GLY A 422 -23.01 31.53 -38.78
C GLY A 422 -23.43 30.29 -39.58
N ASP A 423 -24.56 30.36 -40.28
CA ASP A 423 -25.12 29.25 -41.07
C ASP A 423 -24.82 29.35 -42.57
N VAL A 424 -24.14 30.41 -43.01
CA VAL A 424 -23.75 30.61 -44.42
C VAL A 424 -22.71 29.54 -44.82
N PRO A 425 -22.91 28.80 -45.93
CA PRO A 425 -21.92 27.85 -46.42
C PRO A 425 -20.56 28.52 -46.67
N VAL A 426 -19.47 27.82 -46.34
CA VAL A 426 -18.07 28.27 -46.46
C VAL A 426 -17.70 29.42 -45.49
N LEU A 427 -18.47 30.52 -45.48
CA LEU A 427 -18.14 31.73 -44.72
C LEU A 427 -18.61 31.69 -43.26
N GLY A 428 -19.62 30.90 -42.92
CA GLY A 428 -20.19 30.82 -41.56
C GLY A 428 -19.20 30.36 -40.50
N ALA A 429 -18.12 29.68 -40.89
CA ALA A 429 -17.02 29.31 -39.98
C ALA A 429 -16.31 30.53 -39.35
N LEU A 430 -16.36 31.70 -40.00
CA LEU A 430 -15.79 32.95 -39.46
C LEU A 430 -16.72 33.64 -38.44
N PHE A 431 -17.98 33.22 -38.39
CA PHE A 431 -19.04 33.82 -37.56
C PHE A 431 -19.52 32.87 -36.46
N ARG A 432 -18.79 31.78 -36.21
CA ARG A 432 -19.04 30.82 -35.14
C ARG A 432 -17.74 30.47 -34.43
N SER A 433 -17.83 30.24 -33.13
CA SER A 433 -16.78 29.57 -32.37
C SER A 433 -17.26 28.19 -31.95
N ASN A 434 -16.31 27.27 -31.92
CA ASN A 434 -16.54 25.92 -31.47
C ASN A 434 -15.64 25.66 -30.28
N ALA A 435 -16.24 25.42 -29.12
CA ALA A 435 -15.58 25.02 -27.90
C ALA A 435 -15.93 23.56 -27.61
N PHE A 436 -14.95 22.69 -27.86
CA PHE A 436 -15.03 21.28 -27.54
C PHE A 436 -14.26 21.01 -26.26
N GLN A 437 -14.91 20.39 -25.28
CA GLN A 437 -14.29 19.97 -24.03
C GLN A 437 -14.63 18.50 -23.77
N ARG A 438 -13.61 17.69 -23.45
CA ARG A 438 -13.74 16.30 -23.04
C ARG A 438 -13.01 16.08 -21.73
N ASN A 439 -13.70 15.58 -20.71
CA ASN A 439 -13.10 15.25 -19.42
C ASN A 439 -13.26 13.74 -19.18
N GLU A 440 -12.16 13.06 -18.91
CA GLU A 440 -12.12 11.63 -18.59
C GLU A 440 -11.50 11.43 -17.21
N THR A 441 -12.11 10.59 -16.39
CA THR A 441 -11.56 10.20 -15.08
C THR A 441 -11.66 8.71 -14.92
N GLU A 442 -10.53 8.07 -14.66
CA GLU A 442 -10.39 6.65 -14.36
C GLU A 442 -9.88 6.51 -12.94
N LEU A 443 -10.55 5.70 -12.11
CA LEU A 443 -10.16 5.40 -10.74
C LEU A 443 -10.22 3.89 -10.52
N VAL A 444 -9.21 3.35 -9.86
CA VAL A 444 -9.17 1.97 -9.38
C VAL A 444 -8.70 1.94 -7.93
N ILE A 445 -9.36 1.12 -7.12
CA ILE A 445 -8.96 0.84 -5.74
C ILE A 445 -8.64 -0.65 -5.63
N VAL A 446 -7.41 -0.98 -5.29
CA VAL A 446 -6.92 -2.35 -5.12
C VAL A 446 -6.50 -2.58 -3.67
N ILE A 447 -6.77 -3.76 -3.14
CA ILE A 447 -6.36 -4.16 -1.79
C ILE A 447 -5.57 -5.45 -1.84
N THR A 448 -4.52 -5.51 -1.02
CA THR A 448 -3.66 -6.68 -0.83
C THR A 448 -3.37 -6.85 0.66
N PRO A 449 -3.87 -7.91 1.33
CA PRO A 449 -3.52 -8.22 2.70
C PRO A 449 -2.29 -9.13 2.78
N TYR A 450 -1.53 -9.02 3.87
CA TYR A 450 -0.37 -9.85 4.15
C TYR A 450 -0.41 -10.29 5.61
N LEU A 451 -0.14 -11.57 5.86
CA LEU A 451 0.18 -12.02 7.22
C LEU A 451 1.63 -11.59 7.53
N VAL A 452 1.82 -10.82 8.60
CA VAL A 452 3.13 -10.27 8.96
C VAL A 452 3.57 -10.73 10.34
N LYS A 453 4.87 -10.93 10.49
CA LYS A 453 5.51 -11.23 11.78
C LYS A 453 6.22 -9.98 12.29
N PRO A 454 6.20 -9.71 13.60
CA PRO A 454 6.98 -8.62 14.18
C PRO A 454 8.49 -8.91 14.05
N VAL A 455 9.26 -7.86 13.81
CA VAL A 455 10.74 -7.89 13.76
C VAL A 455 11.33 -7.21 15.00
N ASN A 456 12.61 -7.46 15.29
CA ASN A 456 13.28 -6.77 16.39
C ASN A 456 13.41 -5.27 16.09
N ALA A 457 13.35 -4.42 17.12
CA ALA A 457 13.42 -2.97 16.95
C ALA A 457 14.69 -2.50 16.20
N ASN A 458 15.81 -3.19 16.37
CA ASN A 458 17.09 -2.87 15.71
C ASN A 458 17.09 -3.16 14.20
N GLU A 459 16.09 -3.88 13.69
CA GLU A 459 15.91 -4.19 12.27
C GLU A 459 15.00 -3.17 11.57
N ILE A 460 14.34 -2.28 12.34
CA ILE A 460 13.50 -1.22 11.80
C ILE A 460 14.39 -0.04 11.41
N VAL A 461 14.47 0.24 10.10
CA VAL A 461 15.17 1.41 9.56
C VAL A 461 14.18 2.54 9.34
N LEU A 462 14.34 3.65 10.05
CA LEU A 462 13.51 4.84 9.91
C LEU A 462 14.02 5.74 8.77
N PRO A 463 13.15 6.54 8.13
CA PRO A 463 13.57 7.56 7.16
C PRO A 463 14.58 8.57 7.73
N THR A 464 14.63 8.71 9.06
CA THR A 464 15.52 9.62 9.79
C THR A 464 16.90 9.04 10.10
N ASP A 465 17.10 7.72 10.03
CA ASP A 465 18.31 7.06 10.57
C ASP A 465 19.60 7.37 9.79
N GLY A 466 19.47 7.90 8.57
CA GLY A 466 20.58 8.41 7.77
C GLY A 466 20.62 9.93 7.62
N TYR A 467 19.76 10.68 8.33
CA TYR A 467 19.69 12.14 8.20
C TYR A 467 20.74 12.81 9.08
N ARG A 468 21.69 13.51 8.46
CA ARG A 468 22.61 14.42 9.15
C ARG A 468 22.27 15.85 8.76
N ALA A 469 21.80 16.65 9.72
CA ALA A 469 21.55 18.07 9.50
C ALA A 469 22.86 18.76 9.04
N PRO A 470 22.81 19.64 8.01
CA PRO A 470 24.00 20.36 7.56
C PRO A 470 24.56 21.23 8.68
N ASN A 471 25.88 21.25 8.86
CA ASN A 471 26.52 22.15 9.80
C ASN A 471 26.50 23.59 9.26
N ASP A 472 26.71 24.59 10.13
CA ASP A 472 26.64 26.01 9.74
C ASP A 472 27.57 26.37 8.57
N PHE A 473 28.73 25.73 8.46
CA PHE A 473 29.64 25.92 7.34
C PHE A 473 29.07 25.38 6.02
N ASP A 474 28.45 24.19 6.03
CA ASP A 474 27.80 23.58 4.87
C ASP A 474 26.56 24.37 4.44
N ARG A 475 25.85 24.95 5.41
CA ARG A 475 24.67 25.80 5.19
C ARG A 475 25.02 27.16 4.61
N ILE A 476 26.03 27.84 5.17
CA ILE A 476 26.38 29.23 4.84
C ILE A 476 27.33 29.31 3.64
N LEU A 477 28.32 28.42 3.56
CA LEU A 477 29.36 28.45 2.52
C LEU A 477 29.08 27.41 1.41
N GLY A 478 28.53 26.26 1.78
CA GLY A 478 28.18 25.17 0.84
C GLY A 478 26.78 25.26 0.22
N GLY A 479 25.94 26.20 0.68
CA GLY A 479 24.56 26.38 0.19
C GLY A 479 23.64 25.17 0.44
N GLN A 480 24.01 24.23 1.31
CA GLN A 480 23.23 23.02 1.55
C GLN A 480 22.11 23.30 2.57
N LEU A 481 20.87 23.30 2.08
CA LEU A 481 19.66 23.50 2.89
C LEU A 481 19.09 22.19 3.46
N GLY A 482 19.52 21.04 2.96
CA GLY A 482 19.03 19.72 3.36
C GLY A 482 20.16 18.80 3.81
N GLY A 483 19.89 17.99 4.83
CA GLY A 483 20.85 16.99 5.33
C GLY A 483 21.23 15.95 4.29
N SER A 484 22.47 15.49 4.32
CA SER A 484 22.95 14.46 3.40
C SER A 484 22.67 13.05 3.94
N THR A 485 22.09 12.17 3.11
CA THR A 485 21.91 10.75 3.41
C THR A 485 23.01 9.97 2.71
N LYS A 486 24.16 9.78 3.36
CA LYS A 486 25.35 9.18 2.73
C LYS A 486 25.44 7.65 2.88
N GLU A 487 24.53 7.02 3.63
CA GLU A 487 24.50 5.57 3.82
C GLU A 487 23.43 4.93 2.91
N ASP A 488 23.89 3.97 2.10
CA ASP A 488 23.07 3.21 1.16
C ASP A 488 22.06 2.37 1.96
N ARG A 489 20.81 2.82 1.99
CA ARG A 489 19.75 2.18 2.79
C ARG A 489 19.52 0.75 2.29
N PRO A 490 19.45 -0.27 3.18
CA PRO A 490 18.97 -1.57 2.79
C PRO A 490 17.50 -1.43 2.36
N LYS A 491 17.26 -1.48 1.05
CA LYS A 491 15.90 -1.46 0.49
C LYS A 491 15.25 -2.82 0.79
N PRO A 492 13.95 -2.88 1.12
CA PRO A 492 13.24 -4.15 1.25
C PRO A 492 13.42 -4.95 -0.05
N ARG A 493 14.06 -6.12 0.04
CA ARG A 493 14.08 -7.09 -1.06
C ARG A 493 12.86 -7.96 -0.89
N MET A 494 11.97 -7.94 -1.87
CA MET A 494 10.95 -8.98 -1.99
C MET A 494 11.70 -10.30 -2.19
N GLU A 495 11.45 -11.27 -1.33
CA GLU A 495 11.95 -12.62 -1.49
C GLU A 495 11.40 -13.17 -2.81
N THR A 496 12.28 -13.39 -3.78
CA THR A 496 11.92 -14.02 -5.04
C THR A 496 11.42 -15.42 -4.73
N ALA A 497 10.24 -15.78 -5.23
CA ALA A 497 9.71 -17.13 -5.11
C ALA A 497 10.76 -18.17 -5.56
N PRO A 498 10.87 -19.33 -4.89
CA PRO A 498 11.83 -20.36 -5.27
C PRO A 498 11.59 -20.79 -6.74
N ASP A 499 12.64 -20.76 -7.55
CA ASP A 499 12.71 -21.15 -8.97
C ASP A 499 12.45 -22.66 -9.17
N ASN A 500 11.27 -23.14 -8.78
CA ASN A 500 10.83 -24.51 -9.03
C ASN A 500 9.55 -24.56 -9.89
N ALA A 501 9.43 -23.64 -10.86
CA ALA A 501 8.51 -23.80 -11.97
C ALA A 501 9.26 -24.49 -13.13
N PRO A 502 8.85 -25.68 -13.60
CA PRO A 502 9.47 -26.29 -14.78
C PRO A 502 9.25 -25.38 -15.99
N SER A 503 10.35 -25.01 -16.64
CA SER A 503 10.34 -24.23 -17.88
C SER A 503 9.74 -25.09 -19.00
N VAL A 504 8.49 -24.79 -19.36
CA VAL A 504 7.85 -25.38 -20.54
C VAL A 504 8.33 -24.60 -21.76
N GLY A 505 9.24 -25.22 -22.53
CA GLY A 505 9.50 -24.85 -23.92
C GLY A 505 10.84 -24.15 -24.20
N SER A 506 11.95 -24.88 -24.10
CA SER A 506 13.10 -24.62 -24.97
C SER A 506 13.53 -25.93 -25.63
N LEU A 507 12.98 -26.18 -26.82
CA LEU A 507 13.49 -27.23 -27.71
C LEU A 507 14.94 -26.88 -28.08
N GLY A 508 15.82 -27.84 -27.86
CA GLY A 508 17.26 -27.71 -28.00
C GLY A 508 17.70 -27.30 -29.41
N THR A 509 18.67 -26.39 -29.45
CA THR A 509 19.51 -26.17 -30.62
C THR A 509 20.69 -27.15 -30.56
N PRO A 510 20.92 -28.00 -31.57
CA PRO A 510 22.10 -28.86 -31.60
C PRO A 510 23.38 -28.05 -31.82
N ALA A 511 24.42 -28.40 -31.05
CA ALA A 511 25.76 -27.86 -31.16
C ALA A 511 26.41 -28.19 -32.51
N MET A 512 27.03 -27.20 -33.15
CA MET A 512 27.95 -27.41 -34.29
C MET A 512 29.40 -27.51 -33.77
N PRO A 513 30.23 -28.41 -34.31
CA PRO A 513 31.61 -28.59 -33.85
C PRO A 513 32.55 -27.53 -34.45
N MET A 514 33.59 -27.24 -33.68
CA MET A 514 34.62 -26.22 -33.92
C MET A 514 35.47 -26.48 -35.18
N GLN A 515 35.83 -25.40 -35.88
CA GLN A 515 36.91 -25.39 -36.86
C GLN A 515 37.80 -24.15 -36.66
N GLY A 516 39.12 -24.38 -36.62
CA GLY A 516 40.11 -23.47 -36.08
C GLY A 516 40.71 -22.42 -37.04
N ALA A 517 41.25 -21.40 -36.37
CA ALA A 517 42.42 -20.55 -36.66
C ALA A 517 42.62 -19.83 -38.02
N ALA A 518 42.64 -18.49 -37.92
CA ALA A 518 43.69 -17.52 -38.34
C ALA A 518 43.15 -16.31 -39.17
N PRO A 519 43.88 -15.18 -39.32
CA PRO A 519 44.07 -14.11 -38.33
C PRO A 519 43.66 -12.68 -38.83
N GLN A 520 43.80 -11.70 -37.91
CA GLN A 520 43.53 -10.25 -37.95
C GLN A 520 43.84 -9.47 -39.24
N LEU A 521 43.06 -8.41 -39.54
CA LEU A 521 43.57 -7.02 -39.71
C LEU A 521 42.50 -5.95 -40.05
N ALA A 522 42.66 -4.80 -39.37
CA ALA A 522 42.46 -3.41 -39.83
C ALA A 522 41.06 -2.74 -39.92
N THR A 523 41.13 -1.43 -39.73
CA THR A 523 40.13 -0.45 -39.26
C THR A 523 39.59 0.43 -40.40
N ALA A 524 38.26 0.70 -40.37
CA ALA A 524 37.51 1.88 -40.88
C ALA A 524 37.55 2.24 -42.40
N PRO A 525 36.67 3.12 -42.96
CA PRO A 525 35.53 3.88 -42.39
C PRO A 525 34.21 3.82 -43.22
N ALA A 526 33.16 4.49 -42.72
CA ALA A 526 31.78 4.55 -43.22
C ALA A 526 31.55 5.23 -44.58
N PRO A 527 30.40 4.98 -45.24
CA PRO A 527 29.72 6.03 -46.01
C PRO A 527 28.19 6.15 -45.74
N ALA A 528 27.72 7.36 -46.06
CA ALA A 528 26.41 7.98 -45.78
C ALA A 528 25.21 7.43 -46.62
N PRO A 529 23.96 7.85 -46.36
CA PRO A 529 22.75 7.09 -46.64
C PRO A 529 22.20 7.29 -48.06
N ARG A 530 21.54 6.26 -48.60
CA ARG A 530 20.90 6.30 -49.92
C ARG A 530 19.41 5.89 -49.86
N ARG A 531 18.57 6.94 -49.93
CA ARG A 531 17.30 7.09 -50.67
C ARG A 531 16.26 5.94 -50.62
N GLU A 532 15.14 6.23 -49.96
CA GLU A 532 13.87 5.47 -50.01
C GLU A 532 13.27 5.44 -51.42
N GLU A 533 12.90 4.25 -51.88
CA GLU A 533 12.09 4.02 -53.07
C GLU A 533 10.83 3.22 -52.69
N ARG A 534 9.69 3.79 -53.08
CA ARG A 534 8.32 3.39 -52.74
C ARG A 534 7.98 2.00 -53.30
N ARG A 535 7.27 1.18 -52.50
CA ARG A 535 6.56 -0.02 -52.96
C ARG A 535 5.07 0.30 -53.24
N PRO A 536 4.46 -0.23 -54.32
CA PRO A 536 3.05 -0.01 -54.64
C PRO A 536 2.12 -1.05 -54.00
N GLN A 537 0.90 -0.62 -53.65
CA GLN A 537 -0.22 -1.48 -53.22
C GLN A 537 -0.91 -2.17 -54.40
N PRO A 538 -1.48 -3.38 -54.23
CA PRO A 538 -2.26 -4.03 -55.26
C PRO A 538 -3.75 -3.65 -55.21
N ASN A 539 -4.28 -3.50 -56.42
CA ASN A 539 -5.64 -3.11 -56.76
C ASN A 539 -6.53 -4.36 -56.91
N LYS A 540 -7.78 -4.35 -56.39
CA LYS A 540 -8.85 -5.29 -56.80
C LYS A 540 -10.13 -4.54 -57.17
N LYS A 541 -10.41 -4.58 -58.47
CA LYS A 541 -11.66 -4.25 -59.19
C LYS A 541 -12.81 -5.16 -58.68
N SER A 542 -14.01 -4.69 -58.32
CA SER A 542 -15.12 -4.02 -59.04
C SER A 542 -16.31 -4.96 -59.30
N LYS A 543 -17.51 -4.59 -58.83
CA LYS A 543 -18.86 -4.70 -59.44
C LYS A 543 -19.92 -4.52 -58.34
N ALA A 544 -21.12 -3.97 -58.53
CA ALA A 544 -21.67 -2.93 -59.39
C ALA A 544 -23.08 -2.66 -58.80
N VAL A 545 -23.37 -1.37 -58.57
CA VAL A 545 -24.66 -0.65 -58.66
C VAL A 545 -25.93 -1.25 -58.04
N ALA A 546 -26.46 -0.55 -57.02
CA ALA A 546 -27.90 -0.25 -56.90
C ALA A 546 -28.11 1.06 -56.13
N SER A 547 -28.91 1.94 -56.73
CA SER A 547 -29.30 3.28 -56.28
C SER A 547 -30.47 3.26 -55.29
N ALA A 548 -30.42 4.05 -54.21
CA ALA A 548 -31.58 4.75 -53.62
C ALA A 548 -31.13 5.73 -52.52
N ALA A 549 -31.79 6.89 -52.48
CA ALA A 549 -31.54 8.04 -51.62
C ALA A 549 -32.18 7.89 -50.20
N PRO A 550 -32.01 8.86 -49.28
CA PRO A 550 -32.10 8.67 -47.83
C PRO A 550 -33.49 8.94 -47.23
N GLY A 551 -33.77 8.37 -46.06
CA GLY A 551 -34.95 8.67 -45.25
C GLY A 551 -34.60 8.70 -43.76
N PHE A 552 -34.69 9.89 -43.18
CA PHE A 552 -34.81 10.13 -41.74
C PHE A 552 -36.30 10.17 -41.36
N GLY A 553 -36.63 9.68 -40.15
CA GLY A 553 -37.91 9.81 -39.46
C GLY A 553 -38.09 8.64 -38.47
N GLN A 554 -38.40 8.80 -37.19
CA GLN A 554 -38.82 9.95 -36.37
C GLN A 554 -38.08 9.96 -35.03
#